data_AF-A0A2S9FG10-F1
#
_entry.id   AF-A0A2S9FG10-F1
#
_cell.length_a   1.000
_cell.length_b   1.000
_cell.length_c   1.000
_cell.angle_alpha   90.00
_cell.angle_beta   90.00
_cell.angle_gamma   90.00
#
_symmetry.space_group_name_H-M   'P 1'
#
loop_
_entity.id
_entity.type
_entity.pdbx_description
1 polymer ?
#
loop_
_entity_poly.entity_id
_entity_poly.type
_entity_poly.pdbx_seq_one_letter_code
_entity_poly.pdbx_strand_id
1 'polypeptide(L)'
;MPHVGALIATVALLIGVSPPVHAQPDGGSDPAIGTTTLTLADAGQENALQFFGDTAQTSLTFPVPPGLRPTTLNTTLNLPFGMRSGAVTVTQDDRLISKVGLPLTDFEPVVIPLDAVVVTDDVVNLTLRLTALADDRYCVDADHPVILANGSITFTGSVSNPTTVADFLPPVLRMLKIGLPEQPSHAESGTALQLAAALLARYRSQAPQVAL
;
A
#
# COMPACT_ATOMS: atom_id res chain seq x y z
N MET A 1 -76.40 29.28 10.86
CA MET A 1 -75.29 28.36 11.19
C MET A 1 -74.81 27.75 9.88
N PRO A 2 -73.60 28.08 9.42
CA PRO A 2 -73.06 27.63 8.13
C PRO A 2 -72.26 26.33 8.30
N HIS A 3 -72.30 25.43 7.33
CA HIS A 3 -71.32 24.34 7.22
C HIS A 3 -70.40 24.62 6.03
N VAL A 4 -69.15 24.94 6.38
CA VAL A 4 -68.00 25.09 5.49
C VAL A 4 -67.56 23.69 5.06
N GLY A 5 -67.60 23.40 3.76
CA GLY A 5 -67.04 22.18 3.17
C GLY A 5 -65.55 22.37 2.88
N ALA A 6 -64.70 21.60 3.53
CA ALA A 6 -63.25 21.61 3.32
C ALA A 6 -62.88 20.87 2.04
N LEU A 7 -62.07 21.50 1.20
CA LEU A 7 -61.54 20.97 -0.06
C LEU A 7 -60.13 20.44 0.21
N ILE A 8 -59.94 19.12 0.13
CA ILE A 8 -58.62 18.47 0.31
C ILE A 8 -57.94 18.42 -1.06
N ALA A 9 -56.85 19.17 -1.22
CA ALA A 9 -55.99 19.11 -2.41
C ALA A 9 -54.92 18.03 -2.22
N THR A 10 -54.92 17.01 -3.08
CA THR A 10 -53.92 15.93 -3.10
C THR A 10 -52.74 16.36 -3.96
N VAL A 11 -51.56 16.49 -3.37
CA VAL A 11 -50.30 16.73 -4.11
C VAL A 11 -49.74 15.38 -4.54
N ALA A 12 -49.71 15.12 -5.85
CA ALA A 12 -49.09 13.94 -6.43
C ALA A 12 -47.57 14.14 -6.54
N LEU A 13 -46.80 13.36 -5.79
CA LEU A 13 -45.34 13.33 -5.82
C LEU A 13 -44.88 12.47 -7.00
N LEU A 14 -44.34 13.10 -8.05
CA LEU A 14 -43.73 12.44 -9.19
C LEU A 14 -42.35 11.89 -8.80
N ILE A 15 -42.27 10.57 -8.61
CA ILE A 15 -41.01 9.85 -8.43
C ILE A 15 -40.39 9.66 -9.83
N GLY A 16 -39.41 10.50 -10.18
CA GLY A 16 -38.62 10.34 -11.39
C GLY A 16 -37.71 9.12 -11.27
N VAL A 17 -37.96 8.10 -12.09
CA VAL A 17 -37.08 6.93 -12.22
C VAL A 17 -35.91 7.33 -13.12
N SER A 18 -34.75 7.55 -12.53
CA SER A 18 -33.50 7.72 -13.29
C SER A 18 -33.14 6.40 -13.98
N PRO A 19 -32.74 6.39 -15.27
CA PRO A 19 -32.26 5.17 -15.92
C PRO A 19 -30.97 4.68 -15.27
N PRO A 20 -30.74 3.35 -15.20
CA PRO A 20 -29.49 2.81 -14.71
C PRO A 20 -28.34 3.22 -15.64
N VAL A 21 -27.38 3.98 -15.11
CA VAL A 21 -26.11 4.21 -15.78
C VAL A 21 -25.28 2.93 -15.64
N HIS A 22 -25.10 2.22 -16.75
CA HIS A 22 -24.13 1.13 -16.83
C HIS A 22 -22.78 1.74 -17.17
N ALA A 23 -21.82 1.66 -16.24
CA ALA A 23 -20.42 1.90 -16.56
C ALA A 23 -20.00 0.85 -17.60
N GLN A 24 -19.60 1.31 -18.80
CA GLN A 24 -19.02 0.45 -19.82
C GLN A 24 -17.68 -0.06 -19.27
N PRO A 25 -17.47 -1.39 -19.12
CA PRO A 25 -16.16 -1.89 -18.75
C PRO A 25 -15.19 -1.49 -19.86
N ASP A 26 -14.09 -0.83 -19.51
CA ASP A 26 -12.96 -0.72 -20.43
C ASP A 26 -12.56 -2.14 -20.83
N GLY A 27 -12.59 -2.45 -22.12
CA GLY A 27 -12.21 -3.75 -22.69
C GLY A 27 -10.71 -4.06 -22.59
N GLY A 28 -10.03 -3.49 -21.60
CA GLY A 28 -8.63 -3.79 -21.29
C GLY A 28 -8.55 -5.09 -20.51
N SER A 29 -8.47 -6.21 -21.22
CA SER A 29 -7.84 -7.40 -20.66
C SER A 29 -6.37 -7.09 -20.45
N ASP A 30 -5.96 -6.88 -19.20
CA ASP A 30 -4.63 -7.34 -18.80
C ASP A 30 -4.61 -7.69 -17.30
N PRO A 31 -5.05 -8.89 -16.88
CA PRO A 31 -4.45 -9.47 -15.70
C PRO A 31 -3.02 -9.78 -16.12
N ALA A 32 -2.12 -8.82 -15.99
CA ALA A 32 -0.72 -9.02 -16.30
C ALA A 32 -0.24 -10.25 -15.51
N ILE A 33 -0.11 -11.39 -16.18
CA ILE A 33 0.60 -12.54 -15.66
C ILE A 33 2.06 -12.09 -15.68
N GLY A 34 2.53 -11.55 -14.56
CA GLY A 34 3.80 -10.86 -14.53
C GLY A 34 4.26 -10.51 -13.13
N THR A 35 5.56 -10.24 -13.01
CA THR A 35 6.15 -9.69 -11.79
C THR A 35 5.70 -8.26 -11.62
N THR A 36 4.99 -7.96 -10.54
CA THR A 36 4.57 -6.59 -10.18
C THR A 36 5.43 -6.08 -9.03
N THR A 37 5.98 -4.88 -9.16
CA THR A 37 6.82 -4.28 -8.11
C THR A 37 6.10 -3.10 -7.46
N LEU A 38 6.07 -3.10 -6.13
CA LEU A 38 5.53 -2.03 -5.30
C LEU A 38 6.65 -1.42 -4.46
N THR A 39 6.86 -0.11 -4.52
CA THR A 39 7.83 0.54 -3.63
C THR A 39 7.30 0.56 -2.20
N LEU A 40 8.20 0.61 -1.22
CA LEU A 40 7.78 0.75 0.19
C LEU A 40 6.98 2.04 0.41
N ALA A 41 7.35 3.13 -0.26
CA ALA A 41 6.59 4.38 -0.22
C ALA A 41 5.15 4.21 -0.74
N ASP A 42 4.96 3.54 -1.89
CA ASP A 42 3.61 3.26 -2.42
C ASP A 42 2.81 2.33 -1.48
N ALA A 43 3.49 1.43 -0.76
CA ALA A 43 2.88 0.58 0.26
C ALA A 43 2.54 1.34 1.56
N GLY A 44 2.86 2.64 1.62
CA GLY A 44 2.66 3.50 2.78
C GLY A 44 3.66 3.24 3.92
N GLN A 45 4.84 2.74 3.58
CA GLN A 45 5.95 2.48 4.49
C GLN A 45 7.08 3.49 4.27
N GLU A 46 7.99 3.59 5.24
CA GLU A 46 9.24 4.31 5.02
C GLU A 46 10.06 3.63 3.91
N ASN A 47 10.66 4.44 3.04
CA ASN A 47 11.43 3.91 1.90
C ASN A 47 12.80 3.34 2.29
N ALA A 48 13.11 3.32 3.59
CA ALA A 48 14.36 2.83 4.15
C ALA A 48 14.10 2.09 5.47
N LEU A 49 14.76 0.94 5.64
CA LEU A 49 14.76 0.21 6.91
C LEU A 49 16.08 0.48 7.63
N GLN A 50 16.00 1.03 8.83
CA GLN A 50 17.18 1.46 9.60
C GLN A 50 17.43 0.51 10.77
N PHE A 51 18.68 0.10 10.94
CA PHE A 51 19.12 -0.84 11.95
C PHE A 51 20.23 -0.20 12.78
N PHE A 52 19.93 0.08 14.05
CA PHE A 52 20.84 0.77 14.97
C PHE A 52 21.57 -0.23 15.85
N GLY A 53 22.91 -0.25 15.80
CA GLY A 53 23.72 -1.20 16.54
C GLY A 53 24.08 -2.47 15.75
N ASP A 54 24.80 -3.37 16.42
CA ASP A 54 25.25 -4.67 15.89
C ASP A 54 24.11 -5.71 15.83
N THR A 55 23.13 -5.59 16.73
CA THR A 55 21.89 -6.35 16.70
C THR A 55 20.70 -5.42 16.82
N ALA A 56 19.90 -5.33 15.76
CA ALA A 56 18.75 -4.44 15.69
C ALA A 56 17.57 -5.13 15.02
N GLN A 57 16.36 -4.67 15.32
CA GLN A 57 15.16 -5.15 14.65
C GLN A 57 14.24 -4.01 14.25
N THR A 58 13.52 -4.20 13.15
CA THR A 58 12.46 -3.31 12.70
C THR A 58 11.30 -4.14 12.14
N SER A 59 10.12 -3.54 12.12
CA SER A 59 8.92 -4.17 11.57
C SER A 59 8.63 -3.61 10.19
N LEU A 60 8.17 -4.47 9.29
CA LEU A 60 7.73 -4.10 7.95
C LEU A 60 6.33 -4.65 7.74
N THR A 61 5.36 -3.76 7.56
CA THR A 61 3.98 -4.12 7.28
C THR A 61 3.59 -3.61 5.91
N PHE A 62 3.01 -4.43 5.05
CA PHE A 62 2.59 -3.96 3.72
C PHE A 62 1.31 -4.64 3.25
N PRO A 63 0.49 -3.93 2.47
CA PRO A 63 -0.66 -4.52 1.79
C PRO A 63 -0.21 -5.49 0.70
N VAL A 64 -0.99 -6.56 0.52
CA VAL A 64 -0.87 -7.49 -0.59
C VAL A 64 -2.13 -7.38 -1.46
N PRO A 65 -2.02 -6.91 -2.71
CA PRO A 65 -3.16 -6.86 -3.60
C PRO A 65 -3.79 -8.25 -3.83
N PRO A 66 -5.13 -8.36 -3.88
CA PRO A 66 -5.81 -9.62 -4.10
C PRO A 66 -5.32 -10.35 -5.36
N GLY A 67 -5.07 -11.65 -5.23
CA GLY A 67 -4.55 -12.50 -6.32
C GLY A 67 -3.02 -12.44 -6.52
N LEU A 68 -2.32 -11.57 -5.78
CA LEU A 68 -0.87 -11.51 -5.78
C LEU A 68 -0.26 -12.21 -4.56
N ARG A 69 1.02 -12.62 -4.71
CA ARG A 69 1.85 -13.17 -3.63
C ARG A 69 3.22 -12.50 -3.62
N PRO A 70 3.72 -12.04 -2.46
CA PRO A 70 5.06 -11.47 -2.37
C PRO A 70 6.12 -12.56 -2.61
N THR A 71 7.23 -12.18 -3.23
CA THR A 71 8.33 -13.08 -3.59
C THR A 71 9.67 -12.57 -3.08
N THR A 72 9.96 -11.28 -3.26
CA THR A 72 11.18 -10.67 -2.74
C THR A 72 10.93 -9.28 -2.18
N LEU A 73 11.69 -8.92 -1.16
CA LEU A 73 11.98 -7.55 -0.77
C LEU A 73 13.35 -7.19 -1.35
N ASN A 74 13.37 -6.27 -2.31
CA ASN A 74 14.59 -5.76 -2.94
C ASN A 74 14.95 -4.42 -2.30
N THR A 75 16.20 -4.27 -1.90
CA THR A 75 16.72 -3.04 -1.29
C THR A 75 18.14 -2.76 -1.80
N THR A 76 18.64 -1.58 -1.48
CA THR A 76 20.04 -1.21 -1.64
C THR A 76 20.66 -1.07 -0.26
N LEU A 77 21.75 -1.77 0.00
CA LEU A 77 22.48 -1.64 1.26
C LEU A 77 23.19 -0.28 1.30
N ASN A 78 23.05 0.44 2.40
CA ASN A 78 23.83 1.62 2.71
C ASN A 78 24.52 1.40 4.06
N LEU A 79 25.85 1.32 4.00
CA LEU A 79 26.73 1.05 5.11
C LEU A 79 27.42 2.32 5.56
N PRO A 80 27.19 2.76 6.80
CA PRO A 80 27.91 3.92 7.32
C PRO A 80 29.38 3.62 7.64
N PHE A 81 29.76 2.34 7.75
CA PHE A 81 31.11 1.87 8.03
C PHE A 81 31.37 0.51 7.36
N GLY A 82 32.65 0.14 7.24
CA GLY A 82 33.05 -1.18 6.73
C GLY A 82 32.62 -2.31 7.68
N MET A 83 31.99 -3.35 7.13
CA MET A 83 31.57 -4.53 7.87
C MET A 83 32.46 -5.73 7.58
N ARG A 84 32.74 -6.51 8.62
CA ARG A 84 33.37 -7.84 8.51
C ARG A 84 32.35 -8.90 8.11
N SER A 85 31.12 -8.79 8.64
CA SER A 85 30.00 -9.66 8.27
C SER A 85 28.65 -9.04 8.66
N GLY A 86 27.59 -9.37 7.94
CA GLY A 86 26.22 -9.01 8.33
C GLY A 86 25.21 -9.99 7.79
N ALA A 87 24.08 -10.13 8.47
CA ALA A 87 22.95 -10.90 7.98
C ALA A 87 21.62 -10.30 8.46
N VAL A 88 20.62 -10.36 7.59
CA VAL A 88 19.23 -10.01 7.92
C VAL A 88 18.44 -11.31 8.02
N THR A 89 17.79 -11.50 9.17
CA THR A 89 16.85 -12.59 9.41
C THR A 89 15.44 -12.02 9.38
N VAL A 90 14.59 -12.58 8.54
CA VAL A 90 13.18 -12.18 8.44
C VAL A 90 12.32 -13.24 9.11
N THR A 91 11.49 -12.81 10.03
CA THR A 91 10.48 -13.64 10.68
C THR A 91 9.09 -13.06 10.47
N GLN A 92 8.10 -13.93 10.51
CA GLN A 92 6.70 -13.57 10.62
C GLN A 92 6.19 -14.24 11.88
N ASP A 93 5.83 -13.44 12.88
CA ASP A 93 5.67 -13.92 14.26
C ASP A 93 6.95 -14.68 14.68
N ASP A 94 6.84 -15.94 15.07
CA ASP A 94 7.98 -16.81 15.44
C ASP A 94 8.53 -17.64 14.26
N ARG A 95 7.94 -17.53 13.07
CA ARG A 95 8.31 -18.35 11.91
C ARG A 95 9.41 -17.68 11.09
N LEU A 96 10.52 -18.40 10.91
CA LEU A 96 11.57 -17.98 9.98
C LEU A 96 11.04 -17.98 8.54
N ILE A 97 11.13 -16.82 7.88
CA ILE A 97 10.78 -16.65 6.47
C ILE A 97 12.05 -16.80 5.62
N SER A 98 13.09 -16.06 5.97
CA SER A 98 14.36 -16.07 5.24
C SER A 98 15.52 -15.56 6.09
N LYS A 99 16.75 -15.88 5.67
CA LYS A 99 17.97 -15.32 6.25
C LYS A 99 18.96 -15.07 5.12
N VAL A 100 19.41 -13.84 4.98
CA VAL A 100 20.28 -13.40 3.88
C VAL A 100 21.52 -12.73 4.44
N GLY A 101 22.70 -13.11 3.94
CA GLY A 101 23.94 -12.43 4.24
C GLY A 101 23.99 -11.08 3.52
N LEU A 102 24.47 -10.04 4.19
CA LEU A 102 24.67 -8.75 3.58
C LEU A 102 25.99 -8.71 2.81
N PRO A 103 26.04 -8.04 1.64
CA PRO A 103 27.30 -7.73 1.00
C PRO A 103 28.17 -6.85 1.92
N LEU A 104 29.48 -6.95 1.73
CA LEU A 104 30.45 -6.16 2.50
C LEU A 104 30.79 -4.83 1.81
N THR A 105 30.31 -4.65 0.58
CA THR A 105 30.47 -3.43 -0.21
C THR A 105 29.22 -2.57 -0.05
N ASP A 106 29.44 -1.28 0.15
CA ASP A 106 28.38 -0.28 0.24
C ASP A 106 27.65 -0.09 -1.10
N PHE A 107 26.38 0.33 -1.07
CA PHE A 107 25.50 0.52 -2.22
C PHE A 107 25.21 -0.71 -3.08
N GLU A 108 25.49 -1.92 -2.57
CA GLU A 108 25.15 -3.16 -3.27
C GLU A 108 23.67 -3.56 -3.11
N PRO A 109 23.07 -4.23 -4.11
CA PRO A 109 21.72 -4.76 -4.02
C PRO A 109 21.61 -5.87 -2.97
N VAL A 110 20.50 -5.88 -2.24
CA VAL A 110 20.12 -6.97 -1.33
C VAL A 110 18.74 -7.47 -1.72
N VAL A 111 18.66 -8.78 -1.97
CA VAL A 111 17.41 -9.46 -2.34
C VAL A 111 17.04 -10.40 -1.21
N ILE A 112 15.91 -10.12 -0.55
CA ILE A 112 15.41 -10.87 0.60
C ILE A 112 14.21 -11.71 0.15
N PRO A 113 14.31 -13.06 0.14
CA PRO A 113 13.20 -13.92 -0.23
C PRO A 113 12.03 -13.83 0.76
N LEU A 114 10.81 -13.89 0.22
CA LEU A 114 9.54 -13.79 0.95
C LEU A 114 8.57 -14.93 0.59
N ASP A 115 9.00 -15.96 -0.15
CA ASP A 115 8.11 -17.02 -0.67
C ASP A 115 7.34 -17.78 0.42
N ALA A 116 7.89 -17.83 1.64
CA ALA A 116 7.28 -18.50 2.78
C ALA A 116 6.23 -17.64 3.51
N VAL A 117 6.08 -16.36 3.18
CA VAL A 117 5.18 -15.43 3.89
C VAL A 117 3.73 -15.87 3.75
N VAL A 118 2.98 -15.76 4.85
CA VAL A 118 1.53 -15.94 4.88
C VAL A 118 0.86 -14.57 4.87
N VAL A 119 -0.13 -14.39 3.99
CA VAL A 119 -0.93 -13.17 3.91
C VAL A 119 -2.17 -13.36 4.77
N THR A 120 -2.44 -12.43 5.68
CA THR A 120 -3.62 -12.45 6.56
C THR A 120 -4.34 -11.12 6.39
N ASP A 121 -5.64 -11.16 6.08
CA ASP A 121 -6.47 -9.97 5.86
C ASP A 121 -5.85 -8.99 4.85
N ASP A 122 -5.34 -9.52 3.72
CA ASP A 122 -4.65 -8.78 2.65
C ASP A 122 -3.43 -7.96 3.12
N VAL A 123 -2.87 -8.30 4.27
CA VAL A 123 -1.69 -7.64 4.85
C VAL A 123 -0.64 -8.68 5.23
N VAL A 124 0.61 -8.26 5.13
CA VAL A 124 1.78 -8.97 5.64
C VAL A 124 2.44 -8.11 6.71
N ASN A 125 2.78 -8.72 7.84
CA ASN A 125 3.59 -8.12 8.90
C ASN A 125 4.83 -8.99 9.13
N LEU A 126 6.01 -8.39 9.03
CA LEU A 126 7.30 -9.06 9.18
C LEU A 126 8.15 -8.34 10.21
N THR A 127 8.99 -9.11 10.90
CA THR A 127 10.09 -8.60 11.72
C THR A 127 11.39 -8.89 11.00
N LEU A 128 12.17 -7.85 10.71
CA LEU A 128 13.50 -7.96 10.16
C LEU A 128 14.50 -7.72 11.28
N ARG A 129 15.43 -8.64 11.47
CA ARG A 129 16.50 -8.53 12.46
C ARG A 129 17.86 -8.54 11.77
N LEU A 130 18.62 -7.48 11.98
CA LEU A 130 20.03 -7.40 11.61
C LEU A 130 20.89 -8.04 12.70
N THR A 131 21.90 -8.79 12.27
CA THR A 131 23.08 -9.12 13.07
C THR A 131 24.31 -8.79 12.24
N ALA A 132 25.13 -7.85 12.71
CA ALA A 132 26.28 -7.33 12.01
C ALA A 132 27.52 -7.30 12.91
N LEU A 133 28.68 -7.40 12.28
CA LEU A 133 29.98 -7.23 12.91
C LEU A 133 30.77 -6.23 12.07
N ALA A 134 31.07 -5.09 12.67
CA ALA A 134 31.91 -4.07 12.07
C ALA A 134 33.38 -4.54 11.94
N ASP A 135 34.14 -3.85 11.09
CA ASP A 135 35.59 -4.03 11.07
C ASP A 135 36.23 -3.62 12.42
N ASP A 136 37.39 -4.20 12.73
CA ASP A 136 38.09 -4.11 14.03
C ASP A 136 38.40 -2.68 14.52
N ARG A 137 38.17 -1.67 13.68
CA ARG A 137 38.44 -0.25 13.95
C ARG A 137 37.17 0.58 14.21
N TYR A 138 35.99 -0.03 14.21
CA TYR A 138 34.74 0.68 14.40
C TYR A 138 33.82 -0.02 15.41
N CYS A 139 33.37 0.73 16.41
CA CYS A 139 32.30 0.30 17.30
C CYS A 139 30.99 0.80 16.69
N VAL A 140 30.06 -0.11 16.38
CA VAL A 140 28.74 0.29 15.89
C VAL A 140 28.06 1.13 16.97
N ASP A 141 27.76 2.38 16.64
CA ASP A 141 27.08 3.31 17.52
C ASP A 141 25.62 3.52 17.09
N ALA A 142 24.85 4.20 17.94
CA ALA A 142 23.43 4.46 17.68
C ALA A 142 23.21 5.59 16.66
N ASP A 143 24.26 6.30 16.25
CA ASP A 143 24.17 7.47 15.37
C ASP A 143 24.37 7.10 13.89
N HIS A 144 24.94 5.92 13.62
CA HIS A 144 25.27 5.45 12.27
C HIS A 144 24.60 4.09 11.99
N PRO A 145 23.30 4.07 11.60
CA PRO A 145 22.58 2.84 11.33
C PRO A 145 23.01 2.19 10.02
N VAL A 146 22.96 0.86 9.95
CA VAL A 146 22.91 0.14 8.67
C VAL A 146 21.53 0.39 8.06
N ILE A 147 21.50 0.80 6.79
CA ILE A 147 20.26 1.17 6.11
C ILE A 147 20.03 0.23 4.93
N LEU A 148 18.83 -0.32 4.82
CA LEU A 148 18.33 -0.92 3.58
C LEU A 148 17.41 0.09 2.89
N ALA A 149 17.95 0.82 1.93
CA ALA A 149 17.27 1.91 1.22
C ALA A 149 16.54 1.42 -0.04
N ASN A 150 15.68 2.29 -0.58
CA ASN A 150 14.98 2.09 -1.85
C ASN A 150 14.21 0.76 -1.90
N GLY A 151 13.53 0.45 -0.79
CA GLY A 151 12.83 -0.82 -0.66
C GLY A 151 11.70 -0.97 -1.66
N SER A 152 11.59 -2.16 -2.25
CA SER A 152 10.47 -2.54 -3.09
C SER A 152 10.13 -4.02 -2.93
N ILE A 153 8.86 -4.35 -3.01
CA ILE A 153 8.35 -5.71 -2.90
C ILE A 153 7.96 -6.18 -4.29
N THR A 154 8.50 -7.33 -4.70
CA THR A 154 8.12 -8.01 -5.93
C THR A 154 7.04 -9.02 -5.64
N PHE A 155 5.97 -8.97 -6.42
CA PHE A 155 4.84 -9.86 -6.36
C PHE A 155 4.77 -10.70 -7.64
N THR A 156 4.20 -11.90 -7.50
CA THR A 156 3.80 -12.76 -8.63
C THR A 156 2.32 -13.11 -8.51
N GLY A 157 1.76 -13.62 -9.61
CA GLY A 157 0.33 -13.94 -9.70
C GLY A 157 -0.39 -13.02 -10.68
N SER A 158 -1.69 -12.91 -10.51
CA SER A 158 -2.55 -12.06 -11.34
C SER A 158 -3.50 -11.30 -10.44
N VAL A 159 -3.59 -9.98 -10.64
CA VAL A 159 -4.51 -9.13 -9.88
C VAL A 159 -5.94 -9.64 -10.07
N SER A 160 -6.64 -9.87 -8.95
CA SER A 160 -8.05 -10.26 -8.97
C SER A 160 -8.95 -9.05 -9.16
N ASN A 161 -10.01 -9.20 -9.95
CA ASN A 161 -11.05 -8.18 -10.05
C ASN A 161 -11.83 -8.06 -8.74
N PRO A 162 -12.23 -6.84 -8.34
CA PRO A 162 -13.18 -6.61 -7.25
C PRO A 162 -14.47 -7.39 -7.49
N THR A 163 -14.95 -8.12 -6.49
CA THR A 163 -16.23 -8.87 -6.58
C THR A 163 -17.37 -8.17 -5.85
N THR A 164 -17.02 -7.29 -4.91
CA THR A 164 -17.96 -6.49 -4.12
C THR A 164 -17.64 -5.00 -4.24
N VAL A 165 -18.61 -4.15 -3.84
CA VAL A 165 -18.38 -2.70 -3.73
C VAL A 165 -17.31 -2.38 -2.66
N ALA A 166 -17.19 -3.21 -1.62
CA ALA A 166 -16.16 -3.03 -0.60
C ALA A 166 -14.75 -3.28 -1.17
N ASP A 167 -14.62 -4.18 -2.14
CA ASP A 167 -13.36 -4.52 -2.81
C ASP A 167 -12.91 -3.43 -3.80
N PHE A 168 -13.77 -2.46 -4.12
CA PHE A 168 -13.47 -1.41 -5.09
C PHE A 168 -12.34 -0.48 -4.63
N LEU A 169 -12.19 -0.31 -3.32
CA LEU A 169 -11.12 0.49 -2.75
C LEU A 169 -9.87 -0.39 -2.60
N PRO A 170 -8.87 -0.24 -3.48
CA PRO A 170 -7.72 -1.14 -3.49
C PRO A 170 -6.89 -0.94 -2.22
N PRO A 171 -6.12 -1.94 -1.79
CA PRO A 171 -5.25 -1.77 -0.62
C PRO A 171 -4.09 -0.80 -0.89
N VAL A 172 -3.77 -0.55 -2.17
CA VAL A 172 -2.82 0.47 -2.63
C VAL A 172 -3.51 1.42 -3.60
N LEU A 173 -3.51 2.72 -3.31
CA LEU A 173 -4.05 3.77 -4.17
C LEU A 173 -2.95 4.78 -4.52
N ARG A 174 -2.57 4.83 -5.81
CA ARG A 174 -1.60 5.81 -6.32
C ARG A 174 -2.26 7.07 -6.88
N MET A 175 -3.42 6.90 -7.50
CA MET A 175 -4.16 7.98 -8.15
C MET A 175 -5.66 7.77 -7.90
N LEU A 176 -6.32 8.85 -7.47
CA LEU A 176 -7.76 8.98 -7.38
C LEU A 176 -8.23 9.93 -8.48
N LYS A 177 -9.01 9.41 -9.43
CA LYS A 177 -9.67 10.21 -10.46
C LYS A 177 -11.17 10.22 -10.19
N ILE A 178 -11.73 11.40 -9.93
CA ILE A 178 -13.17 11.57 -9.68
C ILE A 178 -13.79 12.18 -10.94
N GLY A 179 -14.71 11.46 -11.59
CA GLY A 179 -15.42 12.00 -12.74
C GLY A 179 -16.53 12.97 -12.31
N LEU A 180 -16.51 14.20 -12.85
CA LEU A 180 -17.57 15.18 -12.72
C LEU A 180 -18.23 15.45 -14.08
N PRO A 181 -19.51 15.83 -14.12
CA PRO A 181 -20.14 16.34 -15.34
C PRO A 181 -19.47 17.65 -15.79
N GLU A 182 -19.61 18.01 -17.07
CA GLU A 182 -18.96 19.22 -17.64
C GLU A 182 -19.34 20.52 -16.91
N GLN A 183 -20.54 20.58 -16.33
CA GLN A 183 -21.05 21.71 -15.54
C GLN A 183 -21.55 21.19 -14.19
N PRO A 184 -20.66 20.93 -13.22
CA PRO A 184 -21.08 20.39 -11.93
C PRO A 184 -21.80 21.47 -11.11
N SER A 185 -22.87 21.06 -10.45
CA SER A 185 -23.53 21.86 -9.43
C SER A 185 -22.62 22.07 -8.21
N HIS A 186 -22.98 23.04 -7.37
CA HIS A 186 -22.31 23.25 -6.09
C HIS A 186 -22.35 22.01 -5.19
N ALA A 187 -23.45 21.26 -5.23
CA ALA A 187 -23.60 20.03 -4.45
C ALA A 187 -22.62 18.94 -4.94
N GLU A 188 -22.55 18.72 -6.26
CA GLU A 188 -21.65 17.71 -6.85
C GLU A 188 -20.17 18.04 -6.60
N SER A 189 -19.79 19.32 -6.78
CA SER A 189 -18.42 19.78 -6.49
C SER A 189 -18.08 19.61 -5.01
N GLY A 190 -19.01 19.95 -4.11
CA GLY A 190 -18.84 19.78 -2.67
C GLY A 190 -18.69 18.31 -2.27
N THR A 191 -19.50 17.42 -2.84
CA THR A 191 -19.41 15.98 -2.59
C THR A 191 -18.11 15.39 -3.13
N ALA A 192 -17.65 15.79 -4.32
CA ALA A 192 -16.37 15.32 -4.86
C ALA A 192 -15.18 15.72 -3.96
N LEU A 193 -15.17 16.95 -3.43
CA LEU A 193 -14.16 17.40 -2.48
C LEU A 193 -14.21 16.60 -1.16
N GLN A 194 -15.40 16.35 -0.63
CA GLN A 194 -15.57 15.53 0.59
C GLN A 194 -15.08 14.09 0.36
N LEU A 195 -15.40 13.49 -0.79
CA LEU A 195 -14.93 12.16 -1.15
C LEU A 195 -13.40 12.12 -1.28
N ALA A 196 -12.81 13.09 -1.97
CA ALA A 196 -11.36 13.22 -2.09
C ALA A 196 -10.70 13.34 -0.72
N ALA A 197 -11.22 14.18 0.17
CA ALA A 197 -10.70 14.35 1.53
C ALA A 197 -10.81 13.07 2.36
N ALA A 198 -11.95 12.37 2.28
CA ALA A 198 -12.16 11.11 3.00
C ALA A 198 -11.20 10.00 2.53
N LEU A 199 -10.97 9.89 1.22
CA LEU A 199 -10.04 8.91 0.67
C LEU A 199 -8.58 9.29 0.96
N LEU A 200 -8.21 10.57 0.87
CA LEU A 200 -6.88 11.03 1.28
C LEU A 200 -6.60 10.74 2.76
N ALA A 201 -7.61 10.90 3.63
CA ALA A 201 -7.48 10.54 5.04
C ALA A 201 -7.28 9.03 5.25
N ARG A 202 -7.99 8.19 4.47
CA ARG A 202 -7.85 6.72 4.52
C ARG A 202 -6.48 6.25 4.03
N TYR A 203 -5.98 6.81 2.94
CA TYR A 203 -4.71 6.44 2.29
C TYR A 203 -3.54 7.36 2.66
N ARG A 204 -3.62 8.01 3.82
CA ARG A 204 -2.69 9.08 4.24
C ARG A 204 -1.21 8.71 4.12
N SER A 205 -0.86 7.46 4.36
CA SER A 205 0.53 6.98 4.31
C SER A 205 1.04 6.77 2.89
N GLN A 206 0.14 6.56 1.92
CA GLN A 206 0.46 6.32 0.51
C GLN A 206 0.47 7.61 -0.32
N ALA A 207 -0.13 8.69 0.20
CA ALA A 207 -0.21 10.01 -0.43
C ALA A 207 -0.66 9.98 -1.91
N PRO A 208 -1.86 9.46 -2.23
CA PRO A 208 -2.34 9.36 -3.61
C PRO A 208 -2.49 10.73 -4.27
N GLN A 209 -2.21 10.78 -5.58
CA GLN A 209 -2.51 11.94 -6.42
C GLN A 209 -4.03 12.04 -6.63
N VAL A 210 -4.58 13.25 -6.62
CA VAL A 210 -6.01 13.49 -6.86
C VAL A 210 -6.20 14.27 -8.16
N ALA A 211 -7.06 13.77 -9.03
CA ALA A 211 -7.52 14.44 -10.24
C ALA A 211 -9.07 14.49 -10.23
N LEU A 212 -9.62 15.65 -10.58
CA LEU A 212 -11.05 15.92 -10.72
C LEU A 212 -11.39 16.12 -12.20
#